data_AF-A0A7R9WKW2-F1
#
_entry.id   AF-A0A7R9WKW2-F1
#
_cell.length_a   1.000
_cell.length_b   1.000
_cell.length_c   1.000
_cell.angle_alpha   90.00
_cell.angle_beta   90.00
_cell.angle_gamma   90.00
#
_symmetry.space_group_name_H-M   'P 1'
#
loop_
_entity.id
_entity.type
_entity.pdbx_description
1 polymer ?
#
loop_
_entity_poly.entity_id
_entity_poly.type
_entity_poly.pdbx_seq_one_letter_code
_entity_poly.pdbx_strand_id
1 'polypeptide(L)'
;THELIGACAEGAYHYGGRNPLEYHEKHNVCSDGAKFHHALSRFGKTPMNTPEELELVNHEMSIHSFPQNKIFVMELGQFSVEDQDLADTFLRDMEDYLGLEHELPPLYQHESKAIKDEVADYVIHICDDEHKLVRAELVKTGRDAYIWIRDYFLKSPDVIVSSEDHFLELIEKWQFEILA
;
A
#
# COMPACT_ATOMS: atom_id res chain seq x y z
N THR A 1 21.99 11.72 -16.13
CA THR A 1 20.72 12.40 -15.82
C THR A 1 19.70 11.33 -15.51
N HIS A 2 19.65 10.92 -14.24
CA HIS A 2 18.94 9.74 -13.74
C HIS A 2 17.81 10.18 -12.81
N GLU A 3 16.66 10.54 -13.39
CA GLU A 3 15.57 11.13 -12.60
C GLU A 3 14.20 10.67 -13.10
N LEU A 4 14.02 9.35 -13.26
CA LEU A 4 12.71 8.77 -13.58
C LEU A 4 12.44 7.45 -12.81
N ILE A 5 12.90 7.40 -11.57
CA ILE A 5 12.38 6.54 -10.50
C ILE A 5 12.21 7.48 -9.30
N GLY A 6 10.98 7.75 -8.88
CA GLY A 6 10.68 8.75 -7.84
C GLY A 6 9.52 9.68 -8.21
N ALA A 7 9.58 10.92 -7.71
CA ALA A 7 8.51 11.91 -7.80
C ALA A 7 8.05 12.18 -9.23
N CYS A 8 6.73 12.24 -9.42
CA CYS A 8 6.15 12.63 -10.70
C CYS A 8 6.51 14.10 -10.95
N ALA A 9 7.42 14.38 -11.89
CA ALA A 9 7.66 15.75 -12.36
C ALA A 9 6.37 16.34 -12.97
N GLU A 10 6.23 17.67 -13.01
CA GLU A 10 5.16 18.30 -13.79
C GLU A 10 5.27 17.85 -15.25
N GLY A 11 4.23 17.16 -15.75
CA GLY A 11 4.22 16.56 -17.09
C GLY A 11 4.69 15.10 -17.15
N ALA A 12 4.97 14.44 -16.03
CA ALA A 12 5.18 12.99 -15.99
C ALA A 12 3.85 12.26 -16.24
N TYR A 13 3.88 11.32 -17.18
CA TYR A 13 2.71 10.56 -17.60
C TYR A 13 2.11 9.77 -16.44
N HIS A 14 0.82 9.95 -16.20
CA HIS A 14 0.02 8.97 -15.47
C HIS A 14 -0.11 7.72 -16.35
N TYR A 15 0.10 6.54 -15.77
CA TYR A 15 -0.20 5.28 -16.47
C TYR A 15 -1.70 5.25 -16.82
N GLY A 16 -2.01 5.63 -18.06
CA GLY A 16 -3.39 5.73 -18.57
C GLY A 16 -3.56 6.88 -19.55
N GLY A 17 -3.15 6.70 -20.82
CA GLY A 17 -3.61 7.58 -21.91
C GLY A 17 -2.62 7.85 -23.03
N ARG A 18 -2.81 7.13 -24.14
CA ARG A 18 -2.43 7.36 -25.56
C ARG A 18 -1.58 8.60 -25.89
N ASN A 19 -0.34 8.37 -26.36
CA ASN A 19 0.05 8.67 -27.75
C ASN A 19 1.44 8.06 -28.07
N PRO A 20 1.65 7.45 -29.26
CA PRO A 20 2.93 6.85 -29.62
C PRO A 20 3.75 7.83 -30.46
N LEU A 21 4.55 8.69 -29.84
CA LEU A 21 5.59 9.41 -30.57
C LEU A 21 6.89 9.51 -29.77
N GLU A 22 7.94 9.01 -30.42
CA GLU A 22 9.38 9.19 -30.20
C GLU A 22 10.07 8.43 -29.05
N TYR A 23 10.87 7.46 -29.51
CA TYR A 23 11.83 6.64 -28.79
C TYR A 23 12.99 7.50 -28.28
N HIS A 24 12.96 7.86 -27.01
CA HIS A 24 14.15 8.12 -26.20
C HIS A 24 14.04 7.26 -24.95
N GLU A 25 15.09 6.48 -24.64
CA GLU A 25 15.21 5.67 -23.42
C GLU A 25 14.98 6.54 -22.18
N LYS A 26 13.72 6.62 -21.75
CA LYS A 26 13.26 7.35 -20.58
C LYS A 26 12.20 6.50 -19.92
N HIS A 27 12.56 5.91 -18.79
CA HIS A 27 11.69 5.09 -17.95
C HIS A 27 10.58 5.98 -17.36
N ASN A 28 9.50 6.27 -18.11
CA ASN A 28 8.41 7.15 -17.69
C ASN A 28 7.47 6.50 -16.64
N VAL A 29 8.00 6.02 -15.51
CA VAL A 29 7.21 5.35 -14.47
C VAL A 29 7.39 6.07 -13.14
N CYS A 30 6.28 6.53 -12.56
CA CYS A 30 6.26 7.18 -11.24
C CYS A 30 5.84 6.15 -10.18
N SER A 31 6.75 5.84 -9.24
CA SER A 31 6.54 4.88 -8.15
C SER A 31 6.14 5.53 -6.83
N ASP A 32 6.14 6.87 -6.75
CA ASP A 32 5.83 7.59 -5.50
C ASP A 32 4.43 7.30 -4.96
N GLY A 33 3.48 6.96 -5.83
CA GLY A 33 2.15 6.50 -5.41
C GLY A 33 2.17 5.20 -4.58
N ALA A 34 3.21 4.38 -4.71
CA ALA A 34 3.39 3.17 -3.91
C ALA A 34 3.94 3.46 -2.51
N LYS A 35 4.44 4.67 -2.23
CA LYS A 35 4.94 5.08 -0.91
C LYS A 35 3.80 5.47 0.02
N PHE A 36 2.80 4.61 0.19
CA PHE A 36 1.60 4.91 0.99
C PHE A 36 1.93 5.22 2.46
N HIS A 37 3.00 4.64 3.02
CA HIS A 37 3.50 4.95 4.37
C HIS A 37 3.90 6.43 4.52
N HIS A 38 4.38 7.09 3.46
CA HIS A 38 4.59 8.54 3.48
C HIS A 38 3.27 9.32 3.58
N ALA A 39 2.19 8.83 2.98
CA ALA A 39 0.88 9.48 3.13
C ALA A 39 0.32 9.26 4.55
N LEU A 40 0.53 8.07 5.12
CA LEU A 40 0.06 7.71 6.46
C LEU A 40 0.82 8.45 7.57
N SER A 41 2.14 8.65 7.45
CA SER A 41 2.95 9.38 8.43
C SER A 41 2.46 10.81 8.64
N ARG A 42 1.81 11.42 7.63
CA ARG A 42 1.22 12.75 7.73
C ARG A 42 0.11 12.85 8.77
N PHE A 43 -0.51 11.75 9.18
CA PHE A 43 -1.49 11.77 10.27
C PHE A 43 -0.86 12.03 11.64
N GLY A 44 0.48 12.04 11.74
CA GLY A 44 1.21 12.36 12.96
C GLY A 44 0.93 11.36 14.08
N LYS A 45 0.79 10.07 13.72
CA LYS A 45 0.52 8.98 14.68
C LYS A 45 1.76 8.33 15.25
N THR A 46 2.92 8.62 14.67
CA THR A 46 4.21 8.12 15.16
C THR A 46 5.07 9.29 15.66
N PRO A 47 6.06 9.02 16.53
CA PRO A 47 6.90 10.06 17.11
C PRO A 47 7.74 10.84 16.09
N MET A 48 8.19 10.20 15.01
CA MET A 48 9.07 10.75 13.97
C MET A 48 10.28 11.49 14.57
N ASN A 49 10.89 10.90 15.59
CA ASN A 49 11.94 11.56 16.38
C ASN A 49 13.27 10.80 16.43
N THR A 50 13.35 9.63 15.80
CA THR A 50 14.59 8.87 15.64
C THR A 50 15.09 8.95 14.20
N PRO A 51 16.42 8.97 13.97
CA PRO A 51 16.97 8.91 12.61
C PRO A 51 16.49 7.70 11.83
N GLU A 52 16.35 6.55 12.49
CA GLU A 52 15.92 5.28 11.89
C GLU A 52 14.48 5.33 11.38
N GLU A 53 13.57 5.96 12.15
CA GLU A 53 12.19 6.18 11.71
C GLU A 53 12.13 7.15 10.54
N LEU A 54 12.85 8.28 10.67
CA LEU A 54 12.84 9.35 9.67
C LEU A 54 13.38 8.88 8.33
N GLU A 55 14.35 7.96 8.30
CA GLU A 55 14.85 7.36 7.06
C GLU A 55 13.75 6.60 6.31
N LEU A 56 12.82 5.96 7.03
CA LEU A 56 11.73 5.19 6.45
C LEU A 56 10.58 6.06 5.93
N VAL A 57 10.42 7.29 6.41
CA VAL A 57 9.32 8.20 6.01
C VAL A 57 9.81 9.58 5.57
N ASN A 58 11.02 9.64 5.01
CA ASN A 58 11.63 10.92 4.64
C ASN A 58 10.91 11.55 3.43
N HIS A 59 10.08 12.57 3.71
CA HIS A 59 9.34 13.29 2.68
C HIS A 59 9.13 14.77 3.04
N GLU A 60 8.86 15.59 2.03
CA GLU A 60 8.58 17.03 2.21
C GLU A 60 7.11 17.35 2.54
N MET A 61 6.24 16.35 2.56
CA MET A 61 4.82 16.57 2.85
C MET A 61 4.59 17.07 4.28
N SER A 62 3.64 17.99 4.42
CA SER A 62 3.25 18.52 5.72
C SER A 62 2.54 17.47 6.58
N ILE A 63 2.94 17.41 7.85
CA ILE A 63 2.28 16.60 8.88
C ILE A 63 1.07 17.38 9.41
N HIS A 64 -0.09 16.73 9.38
CA HIS A 64 -1.34 17.22 9.93
C HIS A 64 -1.74 16.27 11.06
N SER A 65 -1.32 16.58 12.28
CA SER A 65 -1.66 15.74 13.43
C SER A 65 -3.15 15.86 13.77
N PHE A 66 -3.82 14.71 13.83
CA PHE A 66 -5.20 14.59 14.30
C PHE A 66 -5.20 13.76 15.59
N PRO A 67 -4.86 14.35 16.75
CA PRO A 67 -4.61 13.59 17.98
C PRO A 67 -5.86 12.93 18.56
N GLN A 68 -7.06 13.34 18.15
CA GLN A 68 -8.32 12.76 18.63
C GLN A 68 -8.86 11.65 17.71
N ASN A 69 -8.35 11.55 16.48
CA ASN A 69 -8.87 10.63 15.49
C ASN A 69 -8.10 9.31 15.57
N LYS A 70 -8.80 8.21 15.80
CA LYS A 70 -8.21 6.88 15.64
C LYS A 70 -8.16 6.48 14.18
N ILE A 71 -7.23 5.62 13.80
CA ILE A 71 -7.12 5.08 12.44
C ILE A 71 -7.34 3.58 12.51
N PHE A 72 -8.28 3.07 11.73
CA PHE A 72 -8.40 1.64 11.48
C PHE A 72 -7.64 1.29 10.20
N VAL A 73 -6.62 0.45 10.32
CA VAL A 73 -5.80 -0.01 9.20
C VAL A 73 -6.28 -1.40 8.78
N MET A 74 -6.41 -1.60 7.47
CA MET A 74 -6.87 -2.86 6.91
C MET A 74 -6.05 -3.24 5.68
N GLU A 75 -5.83 -4.54 5.49
CA GLU A 75 -5.29 -5.15 4.27
C GLU A 75 -6.40 -5.99 3.62
N LEU A 76 -6.51 -5.97 2.28
CA LEU A 76 -7.61 -6.61 1.58
C LEU A 76 -7.60 -8.15 1.70
N GLY A 77 -6.44 -8.75 1.96
CA GLY A 77 -6.32 -10.17 2.27
C GLY A 77 -7.01 -10.59 3.57
N GLN A 78 -7.27 -9.66 4.50
CA GLN A 78 -8.01 -9.93 5.74
C GLN A 78 -9.50 -10.23 5.49
N PHE A 79 -10.01 -9.89 4.30
CA PHE A 79 -11.39 -10.21 3.87
C PHE A 79 -11.51 -11.64 3.28
N SER A 80 -10.45 -12.45 3.36
CA SER A 80 -10.45 -13.79 2.78
C SER A 80 -11.50 -14.68 3.46
N VAL A 81 -12.54 -15.04 2.69
CA VAL A 81 -13.57 -15.99 3.09
C VAL A 81 -13.06 -17.44 3.23
N GLU A 82 -11.80 -17.69 2.88
CA GLU A 82 -11.14 -19.00 3.08
C GLU A 82 -10.94 -19.30 4.57
N ASP A 83 -10.79 -18.27 5.40
CA ASP A 83 -10.74 -18.36 6.86
C ASP A 83 -11.86 -17.48 7.47
N GLN A 84 -13.02 -18.11 7.68
CA GLN A 84 -14.20 -17.41 8.19
C GLN A 84 -14.00 -16.88 9.61
N ASP A 85 -13.18 -17.52 10.44
CA ASP A 85 -12.94 -17.06 11.80
C ASP A 85 -12.17 -15.72 11.81
N LEU A 86 -11.20 -15.58 10.90
CA LEU A 86 -10.49 -14.31 10.68
C LEU A 86 -11.38 -13.23 10.08
N ALA A 87 -12.21 -13.58 9.09
CA ALA A 87 -13.17 -12.68 8.48
C ALA A 87 -14.21 -12.16 9.49
N ASP A 88 -14.77 -13.04 10.32
CA ASP A 88 -15.73 -12.68 11.38
C ASP A 88 -15.08 -11.81 12.46
N THR A 89 -13.82 -12.08 12.80
CA THR A 89 -13.05 -11.24 13.73
C THR A 89 -12.83 -9.85 13.17
N PHE A 90 -12.48 -9.76 11.89
CA PHE A 90 -12.34 -8.48 11.20
C PHE A 90 -13.62 -7.65 11.19
N LEU A 91 -14.77 -8.28 10.91
CA LEU A 91 -16.07 -7.60 10.92
C LEU A 91 -16.42 -7.06 12.31
N ARG A 92 -16.23 -7.85 13.37
CA ARG A 92 -16.48 -7.41 14.75
C ARG A 92 -15.58 -6.23 15.14
N ASP A 93 -14.28 -6.30 14.84
CA ASP A 93 -13.36 -5.22 15.17
C ASP A 93 -13.71 -3.93 14.41
N MET A 94 -14.22 -4.05 13.18
CA MET A 94 -14.71 -2.92 12.39
C MET A 94 -16.01 -2.34 12.95
N GLU A 95 -16.96 -3.16 13.38
CA GLU A 95 -18.19 -2.74 14.06
C GLU A 95 -17.86 -1.96 15.33
N ASP A 96 -16.95 -2.48 16.15
CA ASP A 96 -16.49 -1.86 17.39
C ASP A 96 -15.79 -0.52 17.12
N TYR A 97 -14.93 -0.47 16.10
CA TYR A 97 -14.24 0.76 15.71
C TYR A 97 -15.22 1.86 15.24
N LEU A 98 -16.23 1.48 14.46
CA LEU A 98 -17.25 2.39 13.93
C LEU A 98 -18.35 2.71 14.96
N GLY A 99 -18.45 1.95 16.05
CA GLY A 99 -19.51 2.07 17.05
C GLY A 99 -20.88 1.73 16.49
N LEU A 100 -20.97 0.68 15.66
CA LEU A 100 -22.23 0.27 15.06
C LEU A 100 -23.16 -0.38 16.09
N GLU A 101 -24.45 -0.06 16.02
CA GLU A 101 -25.49 -0.69 16.86
C GLU A 101 -25.98 -2.02 16.28
N HIS A 102 -25.69 -2.27 15.00
CA HIS A 102 -26.12 -3.44 14.26
C HIS A 102 -24.93 -4.10 13.57
N GLU A 103 -24.91 -5.42 13.60
CA GLU A 103 -23.89 -6.25 12.96
C GLU A 103 -23.83 -5.97 11.45
N LEU A 104 -22.60 -5.96 10.92
CA LEU A 104 -22.32 -5.93 9.50
C LEU A 104 -22.73 -7.28 8.87
N PRO A 105 -23.18 -7.27 7.61
CA PRO A 105 -23.45 -8.52 6.91
C PRO A 105 -22.14 -9.31 6.72
N PRO A 106 -22.22 -10.65 6.66
CA PRO A 106 -21.05 -11.49 6.45
C PRO A 106 -20.40 -11.21 5.09
N LEU A 107 -19.09 -11.45 5.00
CA LEU A 107 -18.35 -11.32 3.76
C LEU A 107 -18.68 -12.50 2.82
N TYR A 108 -18.99 -12.19 1.57
CA TYR A 108 -19.26 -13.18 0.54
C TYR A 108 -18.08 -13.31 -0.41
N GLN A 109 -17.85 -14.53 -0.90
CA GLN A 109 -16.86 -14.74 -1.94
C GLN A 109 -17.23 -13.95 -3.19
N HIS A 110 -16.38 -13.00 -3.57
CA HIS A 110 -16.50 -12.34 -4.86
C HIS A 110 -15.78 -13.16 -5.93
N GLU A 111 -16.50 -13.55 -6.97
CA GLU A 111 -15.87 -14.13 -8.15
C GLU A 111 -15.02 -13.06 -8.84
N SER A 112 -13.74 -13.36 -9.07
CA SER A 112 -12.89 -12.49 -9.87
C SER A 112 -13.44 -12.46 -11.29
N LYS A 113 -13.69 -11.26 -11.81
CA LYS A 113 -14.07 -11.12 -13.21
C LYS A 113 -12.84 -11.42 -14.05
N ALA A 114 -12.98 -12.37 -14.97
CA ALA A 114 -11.97 -12.60 -15.99
C ALA A 114 -11.66 -11.28 -16.73
N ILE A 115 -10.38 -11.05 -17.01
CA ILE A 115 -9.95 -9.94 -17.86
C ILE A 115 -10.59 -10.15 -19.23
N LYS A 116 -11.28 -9.13 -19.74
CA LYS A 116 -11.87 -9.20 -21.08
C LYS A 116 -10.75 -9.25 -22.12
N ASP A 117 -10.90 -10.08 -23.14
CA ASP A 117 -9.91 -10.22 -24.23
C ASP A 117 -9.52 -8.86 -24.85
N GLU A 118 -10.46 -7.93 -24.94
CA GLU A 118 -10.27 -6.57 -25.47
C GLU A 118 -9.22 -5.73 -24.73
N VAL A 119 -8.92 -6.06 -23.47
CA VAL A 119 -7.91 -5.34 -22.67
C VAL A 119 -6.66 -6.16 -22.40
N ALA A 120 -6.60 -7.42 -22.83
CA ALA A 120 -5.47 -8.32 -22.58
C ALA A 120 -4.15 -7.76 -23.11
N ASP A 121 -4.16 -7.17 -24.30
CA ASP A 121 -2.97 -6.57 -24.95
C ASP A 121 -2.44 -5.33 -24.21
N TYR A 122 -3.22 -4.75 -23.30
CA TYR A 122 -2.81 -3.60 -22.48
C TYR A 122 -2.40 -4.00 -21.06
N VAL A 123 -2.48 -5.29 -20.72
CA VAL A 123 -2.06 -5.79 -19.41
C VAL A 123 -0.54 -5.78 -19.35
N ILE A 124 -0.02 -5.17 -18.29
CA ILE A 124 1.40 -5.13 -18.01
C ILE A 124 1.78 -6.40 -17.26
N HIS A 125 2.74 -7.14 -17.80
CA HIS A 125 3.37 -8.24 -17.08
C HIS A 125 4.53 -7.71 -16.24
N ILE A 126 4.23 -7.28 -15.02
CA ILE A 126 5.22 -6.64 -14.12
C ILE A 126 6.47 -7.48 -13.88
N CYS A 127 6.41 -8.80 -14.11
CA CYS A 127 7.52 -9.74 -13.96
C CYS A 127 8.52 -9.72 -15.13
N ASP A 128 8.20 -9.08 -16.26
CA ASP A 128 9.08 -9.04 -17.43
C ASP A 128 10.40 -8.29 -17.13
N ASP A 129 11.49 -8.69 -17.79
CA ASP A 129 12.83 -8.15 -17.51
C ASP A 129 12.92 -6.62 -17.69
N GLU A 130 12.14 -6.06 -18.61
CA GLU A 130 12.08 -4.61 -18.85
C GLU A 130 11.56 -3.81 -17.63
N HIS A 131 10.87 -4.46 -16.69
CA HIS A 131 10.31 -3.83 -15.49
C HIS A 131 11.14 -4.08 -14.22
N LYS A 132 12.31 -4.72 -14.35
CA LYS A 132 13.18 -5.06 -13.22
C LYS A 132 13.53 -3.86 -12.33
N LEU A 133 13.79 -2.70 -12.93
CA LEU A 133 14.12 -1.49 -12.18
C LEU A 133 12.93 -0.96 -11.36
N VAL A 134 11.73 -0.96 -11.95
CA VAL A 134 10.50 -0.54 -11.26
C VAL A 134 10.19 -1.52 -10.13
N ARG A 135 10.29 -2.83 -10.38
CA ARG A 135 10.12 -3.85 -9.33
C ARG A 135 11.08 -3.65 -8.16
N ALA A 136 12.36 -3.41 -8.44
CA ALA A 136 13.36 -3.17 -7.39
C ALA A 136 12.99 -1.98 -6.51
N GLU A 137 12.49 -0.88 -7.09
CA GLU A 137 12.02 0.28 -6.33
C GLU A 137 10.75 -0.02 -5.53
N LEU A 138 9.78 -0.74 -6.12
CA LEU A 138 8.54 -1.12 -5.43
C LEU A 138 8.82 -2.06 -4.24
N VAL A 139 9.73 -3.03 -4.39
CA VAL A 139 10.14 -3.93 -3.31
C VAL A 139 10.88 -3.18 -2.22
N LYS A 140 11.76 -2.24 -2.56
CA LYS A 140 12.39 -1.35 -1.59
C LYS A 140 11.34 -0.55 -0.81
N THR A 141 10.41 0.09 -1.54
CA THR A 141 9.30 0.85 -0.95
C THR A 141 8.43 -0.01 -0.03
N GLY A 142 8.10 -1.24 -0.45
CA GLY A 142 7.33 -2.19 0.35
C GLY A 142 8.07 -2.63 1.61
N ARG A 143 9.40 -2.83 1.52
CA ARG A 143 10.25 -3.11 2.68
C ARG A 143 10.23 -1.97 3.69
N ASP A 144 10.49 -0.75 3.23
CA ASP A 144 10.55 0.43 4.10
C ASP A 144 9.18 0.67 4.77
N ALA A 145 8.10 0.54 4.00
CA ALA A 145 6.74 0.64 4.51
C ALA A 145 6.41 -0.41 5.58
N TYR A 146 6.73 -1.69 5.34
CA TYR A 146 6.49 -2.74 6.33
C TYR A 146 7.23 -2.48 7.63
N ILE A 147 8.52 -2.11 7.56
CA ILE A 147 9.33 -1.83 8.75
C ILE A 147 8.70 -0.69 9.53
N TRP A 148 8.35 0.41 8.85
CA TRP A 148 7.73 1.56 9.49
C TRP A 148 6.37 1.21 10.13
N ILE A 149 5.52 0.47 9.42
CA ILE A 149 4.21 0.06 9.92
C ILE A 149 4.36 -0.78 11.20
N ARG A 150 5.17 -1.83 11.13
CA ARG A 150 5.36 -2.80 12.22
C ARG A 150 6.00 -2.16 13.44
N ASP A 151 7.07 -1.39 13.24
CA ASP A 151 7.92 -0.91 14.34
C ASP A 151 7.47 0.41 14.93
N TYR A 152 6.70 1.22 14.17
CA TYR A 152 6.29 2.56 14.59
C TYR A 152 4.78 2.78 14.51
N PHE A 153 4.16 2.57 13.34
CA PHE A 153 2.75 2.96 13.13
C PHE A 153 1.78 2.20 14.02
N LEU A 154 1.90 0.87 14.06
CA LEU A 154 1.05 0.02 14.89
C LEU A 154 1.36 0.15 16.39
N LYS A 155 2.49 0.78 16.76
CA LYS A 155 2.80 1.06 18.17
C LYS A 155 2.09 2.30 18.71
N SER A 156 1.43 3.05 17.83
CA SER A 156 0.57 4.16 18.22
C SER A 156 -0.71 3.66 18.90
N PRO A 157 -1.10 4.19 20.06
CA PRO A 157 -2.36 3.79 20.73
C PRO A 157 -3.62 4.22 19.96
N ASP A 158 -3.47 5.09 18.96
CA ASP A 158 -4.56 5.56 18.11
C ASP A 158 -4.70 4.75 16.81
N VAL A 159 -3.81 3.80 16.57
CA VAL A 159 -3.86 2.94 15.38
C VAL A 159 -4.42 1.59 15.81
N ILE A 160 -5.49 1.18 15.13
CA ILE A 160 -6.21 -0.06 15.38
C ILE A 160 -6.08 -0.92 14.14
N VAL A 161 -5.83 -2.20 14.34
CA VAL A 161 -5.79 -3.21 13.30
C VAL A 161 -6.47 -4.46 13.84
N SER A 162 -7.27 -5.12 13.02
CA SER A 162 -7.83 -6.42 13.37
C SER A 162 -6.78 -7.51 13.16
N SER A 163 -6.74 -8.50 14.05
CA SER A 163 -5.86 -9.67 13.93
C SER A 163 -4.42 -9.28 13.56
N GLU A 164 -3.74 -8.48 14.39
CA GLU A 164 -2.44 -7.85 14.09
C GLU A 164 -1.41 -8.83 13.50
N ASP A 165 -1.28 -10.03 14.06
CA ASP A 165 -0.34 -11.04 13.57
C ASP A 165 -0.64 -11.43 12.10
N HIS A 166 -1.91 -11.68 11.78
CA HIS A 166 -2.31 -12.00 10.41
C HIS A 166 -2.13 -10.81 9.45
N PHE A 167 -2.45 -9.60 9.91
CA PHE A 167 -2.16 -8.39 9.14
C PHE A 167 -0.66 -8.28 8.82
N LEU A 168 0.21 -8.50 9.81
CA LEU A 168 1.66 -8.47 9.63
C LEU A 168 2.15 -9.56 8.67
N GLU A 169 1.61 -10.78 8.73
CA GLU A 169 1.91 -11.85 7.78
C GLU A 169 1.53 -11.48 6.33
N LEU A 170 0.41 -10.78 6.14
CA LEU A 170 -0.03 -10.33 4.82
C LEU A 170 0.92 -9.26 4.25
N ILE A 171 1.25 -8.25 5.06
CA ILE A 171 2.10 -7.14 4.60
C ILE A 171 3.59 -7.46 4.57
N GLU A 172 4.05 -8.52 5.26
CA GLU A 172 5.44 -9.00 5.19
C GLU A 172 5.81 -9.39 3.76
N LYS A 173 4.85 -9.89 2.98
CA LYS A 173 5.06 -10.27 1.58
C LYS A 173 5.48 -9.09 0.70
N TRP A 174 5.18 -7.84 1.10
CA TRP A 174 5.55 -6.63 0.35
C TRP A 174 7.07 -6.41 0.31
N GLN A 175 7.82 -7.03 1.21
CA GLN A 175 9.26 -6.85 1.32
C GLN A 175 10.08 -7.69 0.33
N PHE A 176 9.44 -8.63 -0.35
CA PHE A 176 10.08 -9.63 -1.18
C PHE A 176 9.71 -9.46 -2.66
N GLU A 177 10.68 -9.73 -3.54
CA GLU A 177 10.39 -9.92 -4.95
C GLU A 177 9.83 -11.33 -5.12
N ILE A 178 8.56 -11.43 -5.52
CA ILE A 178 7.97 -12.71 -5.92
C ILE A 178 8.47 -13.02 -7.33
N LEU A 179 9.42 -13.95 -7.43
CA LEU A 179 9.83 -14.52 -8.71
C LEU A 179 8.71 -15.48 -9.15
N ALA A 180 8.02 -15.12 -10.23
CA ALA A 180 7.06 -15.98 -10.90
C ALA A 180 7.77 -17.04 -11.77
#